data_AF-A0A7C4ZSA2-F1
#
_entry.id   AF-A0A7C4ZSA2-F1
#
_cell.length_a   1.000
_cell.length_b   1.000
_cell.length_c   1.000
_cell.angle_alpha   90.00
_cell.angle_beta   90.00
_cell.angle_gamma   90.00
#
_symmetry.space_group_name_H-M   'P 1'
#
loop_
_entity.id
_entity.type
_entity.pdbx_description
1 polymer ?
#
loop_
_entity_poly.entity_id
_entity_poly.type
_entity_poly.pdbx_seq_one_letter_code
_entity_poly.pdbx_strand_id
1 'polypeptide(L)'
;LEAAKLMADQKHIPISRLVENFLEFFAKPYVYCFKCGEKFSVTEAKVCAKCGWLICPECKVCGCGLKEEAATSIFYMRKVYEDLLAGRVK
;
A
#
# COMPACT_ATOMS: atom_id res chain seq x y z
N LEU A 1 -9.53 -20.42 -7.69
CA LEU A 1 -8.37 -20.86 -6.88
C LEU A 1 -7.30 -21.57 -7.70
N GLU A 2 -7.64 -22.42 -8.68
CA GLU A 2 -6.64 -23.19 -9.45
C GLU A 2 -5.61 -22.32 -10.18
N ALA A 3 -6.03 -21.22 -10.81
CA ALA A 3 -5.09 -20.25 -11.39
C ALA A 3 -4.12 -19.67 -10.35
N ALA A 4 -4.60 -19.39 -9.13
CA ALA A 4 -3.76 -18.88 -8.06
C ALA A 4 -2.75 -19.94 -7.57
N LYS A 5 -3.17 -21.21 -7.46
CA LYS A 5 -2.27 -22.34 -7.13
C LYS A 5 -1.17 -22.50 -8.17
N LEU A 6 -1.53 -22.46 -9.47
CA LEU A 6 -0.57 -22.55 -10.57
C LEU A 6 0.44 -21.40 -10.51
N MET A 7 -0.03 -20.16 -10.31
CA MET A 7 0.85 -18.99 -10.19
C MET A 7 1.76 -19.06 -8.96
N ALA A 8 1.25 -19.58 -7.84
CA ALA A 8 2.00 -19.74 -6.60
C ALA A 8 3.11 -20.79 -6.77
N ASP A 9 2.81 -21.90 -7.45
CA ASP A 9 3.76 -22.95 -7.79
C ASP A 9 4.88 -22.45 -8.72
N GLN A 10 4.52 -21.73 -9.80
CA GLN A 10 5.50 -21.09 -10.70
C GLN A 10 6.45 -20.12 -9.98
N LYS A 11 5.95 -19.44 -8.94
CA LYS A 11 6.74 -18.51 -8.11
C LYS A 11 7.45 -19.19 -6.94
N HIS A 12 7.27 -20.50 -6.76
CA HIS A 12 7.82 -21.27 -5.64
C HIS A 12 7.39 -20.71 -4.27
N ILE A 13 6.13 -20.24 -4.17
CA ILE A 13 5.56 -19.69 -2.93
C ILE A 13 4.37 -20.57 -2.52
N PRO A 14 4.35 -21.15 -1.31
CA PRO A 14 3.18 -21.85 -0.81
C PRO A 14 1.98 -20.91 -0.69
N ILE A 15 0.78 -21.40 -1.02
CA ILE A 15 -0.47 -20.64 -0.86
C ILE A 15 -0.66 -20.17 0.58
N SER A 16 -0.33 -21.00 1.57
CA SER A 16 -0.39 -20.63 2.99
C SER A 16 0.43 -19.37 3.27
N ARG A 17 1.64 -19.28 2.74
CA ARG A 17 2.50 -18.10 2.90
C ARG A 17 1.91 -16.85 2.24
N LEU A 18 1.27 -16.97 1.08
CA LEU A 18 0.57 -15.84 0.45
C LEU A 18 -0.59 -15.34 1.32
N VAL A 19 -1.37 -16.27 1.88
CA VAL A 19 -2.49 -15.95 2.77
C VAL A 19 -1.98 -15.33 4.08
N GLU A 20 -0.93 -15.88 4.69
CA GLU A 20 -0.30 -15.34 5.89
C GLU A 20 0.19 -13.90 5.67
N ASN A 21 0.93 -13.65 4.59
CA ASN A 21 1.40 -12.31 4.25
C ASN A 21 0.24 -11.31 4.05
N PHE A 22 -0.84 -11.77 3.40
CA PHE A 22 -2.03 -10.93 3.22
C PHE A 22 -2.70 -10.61 4.56
N LEU A 23 -2.90 -11.60 5.42
CA LEU A 23 -3.53 -11.41 6.73
C LEU A 23 -2.67 -10.56 7.67
N GLU A 24 -1.35 -10.71 7.62
CA GLU A 24 -0.42 -9.85 8.37
C GLU A 24 -0.54 -8.40 7.91
N PHE A 25 -0.53 -8.16 6.60
CA PHE A 25 -0.74 -6.81 6.05
C PHE A 25 -2.13 -6.27 6.40
N PHE A 26 -3.18 -7.09 6.30
CA PHE A 26 -4.54 -6.70 6.62
C PHE A 26 -4.68 -6.25 8.09
N ALA A 27 -4.04 -6.96 9.01
CA ALA A 27 -4.04 -6.61 10.43
C ALA A 27 -3.13 -5.43 10.76
N LYS A 28 -2.00 -5.28 10.06
CA LYS A 28 -0.98 -4.26 10.30
C LYS A 28 -0.51 -3.64 8.97
N PRO A 29 -1.34 -2.80 8.35
CA PRO A 29 -1.02 -2.25 7.05
C PRO A 29 0.15 -1.27 7.15
N TYR A 30 1.05 -1.37 6.18
CA TYR A 30 2.17 -0.45 6.03
C TYR A 30 2.24 0.08 4.61
N VAL A 31 2.89 1.21 4.43
CA VAL A 31 3.22 1.74 3.10
C VAL A 31 4.65 2.22 3.06
N TYR A 32 5.19 2.35 1.84
CA TYR A 32 6.46 3.01 1.60
C TYR A 32 6.21 4.46 1.19
N CYS A 33 7.00 5.39 1.72
CA CYS A 33 6.97 6.77 1.29
C CYS A 33 7.45 6.87 -0.16
N PHE A 34 6.61 7.38 -1.06
CA PHE A 34 6.96 7.59 -2.47
C PHE A 34 8.10 8.60 -2.69
N LYS A 35 8.50 9.37 -1.67
CA LYS A 35 9.60 10.34 -1.75
C LYS A 35 10.90 9.80 -1.16
N CYS A 36 10.89 9.36 0.10
CA CYS A 36 12.11 8.95 0.80
C CYS A 36 12.29 7.44 0.95
N GLY A 37 11.30 6.63 0.55
CA GLY A 37 11.37 5.18 0.64
C GLY A 37 11.17 4.59 2.04
N GLU A 38 10.88 5.41 3.06
CA GLU A 38 10.67 4.93 4.42
C GLU A 38 9.42 4.02 4.52
N LYS A 39 9.53 2.89 5.23
CA LYS A 39 8.41 1.99 5.49
C LYS A 39 7.74 2.41 6.79
N PHE A 40 6.46 2.73 6.76
CA PHE A 40 5.76 3.14 7.97
C PHE A 40 4.36 2.53 8.08
N SER A 41 3.92 2.36 9.33
CA SER A 41 2.58 1.87 9.64
C SER A 41 1.53 2.89 9.20
N VAL A 42 0.47 2.41 8.57
CA VAL A 42 -0.66 3.24 8.15
C VAL A 42 -1.44 3.72 9.39
N THR A 43 -1.61 2.87 10.39
CA THR A 43 -2.42 3.17 11.59
C THR A 43 -1.84 4.29 12.47
N GLU A 44 -0.54 4.54 12.36
CA GLU A 44 0.18 5.56 13.14
C GLU A 44 0.40 6.85 12.35
N ALA A 45 0.15 6.82 11.04
CA ALA A 45 0.38 7.96 10.17
C ALA A 45 -0.79 8.94 10.19
N LYS A 46 -0.47 10.24 10.24
CA LYS A 46 -1.49 11.29 10.13
C LYS A 46 -1.96 11.40 8.68
N VAL A 47 -3.27 11.52 8.48
CA VAL A 47 -3.85 11.82 7.17
C VAL A 47 -3.81 13.33 6.92
N CYS A 48 -3.31 13.74 5.75
CA CYS A 48 -3.33 15.13 5.33
C CYS A 48 -4.77 15.58 5.04
N ALA A 49 -5.25 16.62 5.73
CA ALA A 49 -6.59 17.16 5.53
C ALA A 49 -6.82 17.76 4.13
N LYS A 50 -5.75 18.19 3.43
CA LYS A 50 -5.85 18.83 2.11
C LYS A 50 -5.97 17.83 0.96
N CYS A 51 -5.20 16.74 0.98
CA CYS A 51 -5.16 15.77 -0.13
C CYS A 51 -5.62 14.36 0.24
N GLY A 52 -5.86 14.06 1.52
CA GLY A 52 -6.30 12.73 1.98
C GLY A 52 -5.21 11.65 1.96
N TRP A 53 -3.95 12.02 1.71
CA TRP A 53 -2.81 11.11 1.75
C TRP A 53 -2.18 11.01 3.14
N LEU A 54 -1.60 9.85 3.45
CA LEU A 54 -0.78 9.68 4.64
C LEU A 54 0.45 10.59 4.57
N ILE A 55 0.75 11.26 5.68
CA ILE A 55 1.95 12.07 5.84
C ILE A 55 3.07 11.14 6.31
N CYS A 56 4.17 11.10 5.55
CA CYS A 56 5.34 10.31 5.94
C CYS A 56 5.88 10.79 7.31
N PRO A 57 6.06 9.90 8.30
CA PRO A 57 6.57 10.27 9.61
C PRO A 57 8.03 10.72 9.55
N GLU A 58 8.80 10.31 8.54
CA GLU A 58 10.21 10.69 8.38
C GLU A 58 10.35 12.04 7.68
N CYS A 59 10.05 12.11 6.38
CA CYS A 59 10.27 13.34 5.59
C CYS A 59 9.11 14.35 5.62
N LYS A 60 8.01 14.05 6.33
CA LYS A 60 6.81 14.90 6.48
C LYS A 60 6.08 15.27 5.18
N VAL A 61 6.41 14.60 4.07
CA VAL A 61 5.75 14.83 2.77
C VAL A 61 4.48 13.98 2.64
N CYS A 62 3.50 14.55 1.94
CA CYS A 62 2.29 13.89 1.46
C CYS A 62 2.02 14.28 -0.01
N GLY A 63 0.89 13.88 -0.57
CA GLY A 63 0.56 14.12 -1.98
C GLY A 63 0.57 15.60 -2.41
N CYS A 64 0.44 16.55 -1.49
CA CYS A 64 0.49 17.98 -1.80
C CYS A 64 1.82 18.46 -2.40
N GLY A 65 2.92 17.72 -2.18
CA GLY A 65 4.24 18.05 -2.73
C GLY A 65 4.49 17.50 -4.14
N LEU A 66 3.52 16.79 -4.71
CA LEU A 66 3.65 16.14 -6.02
C LEU A 66 3.13 17.03 -7.14
N LYS A 67 3.79 16.95 -8.30
CA LYS A 67 3.22 17.43 -9.57
C LYS A 67 2.04 16.54 -9.98
N GLU A 68 1.13 17.08 -10.77
CA GLU A 68 -0.12 16.42 -11.17
C GLU A 68 0.06 15.01 -11.74
N GLU A 69 1.03 14.82 -12.63
CA GLU A 69 1.34 13.51 -13.24
C GLU A 69 1.78 12.47 -12.19
N ALA A 70 2.64 12.87 -11.26
CA ALA A 70 3.10 12.01 -10.17
C ALA A 70 1.97 11.71 -9.18
N ALA A 71 1.14 12.71 -8.85
CA ALA A 71 -0.03 12.54 -7.99
C ALA A 71 -1.03 11.55 -8.60
N THR A 72 -1.26 11.65 -9.91
CA THR A 72 -2.14 10.75 -10.67
C THR A 72 -1.61 9.32 -10.67
N SER A 73 -0.31 9.15 -10.96
CA SER A 73 0.34 7.83 -10.96
C SER A 73 0.23 7.14 -9.60
N ILE A 74 0.53 7.86 -8.51
CA ILE A 74 0.51 7.29 -7.16
C ILE A 74 -0.94 7.02 -6.73
N PHE A 75 -1.91 7.85 -7.13
CA PHE A 75 -3.33 7.58 -6.90
C PHE A 75 -3.80 6.25 -7.50
N TYR A 76 -3.48 5.98 -8.77
CA TYR A 76 -3.86 4.71 -9.39
C TYR A 76 -3.13 3.51 -8.79
N MET A 77 -1.85 3.67 -8.40
CA MET A 77 -1.13 2.64 -7.65
C MET A 77 -1.81 2.33 -6.31
N ARG A 78 -2.26 3.36 -5.59
CA ARG A 78 -3.02 3.20 -4.34
C ARG A 78 -4.35 2.48 -4.59
N LYS A 79 -5.06 2.82 -5.67
CA LYS A 79 -6.37 2.22 -6.00
C LYS A 79 -6.30 0.70 -6.15
N VAL A 80 -5.23 0.17 -6.76
CA VAL A 80 -5.02 -1.29 -6.86
C VAL A 80 -4.96 -1.95 -5.48
N TYR A 81 -4.31 -1.32 -4.50
CA TYR A 81 -4.29 -1.84 -3.14
C TYR A 81 -5.66 -1.74 -2.47
N GLU A 82 -6.39 -0.66 -2.68
CA GLU A 82 -7.74 -0.49 -2.13
C GLU A 82 -8.71 -1.55 -2.68
N ASP A 83 -8.61 -1.86 -3.97
CA ASP A 83 -9.39 -2.93 -4.62
C ASP A 83 -8.99 -4.32 -4.08
N LEU A 84 -7.70 -4.56 -3.84
CA LEU A 84 -7.19 -5.83 -3.27
C LEU A 84 -7.64 -6.04 -1.81
N LEU A 85 -7.72 -4.95 -1.04
CA LEU A 85 -8.01 -4.98 0.40
C LEU A 85 -9.49 -4.74 0.74
N ALA A 86 -10.35 -4.63 -0.28
CA ALA A 86 -11.77 -4.34 -0.16
C ALA A 86 -12.09 -3.05 0.64
N GLY A 87 -11.25 -2.03 0.56
CA GLY A 87 -11.43 -0.79 1.30
C GLY A 87 -10.26 0.19 1.20
N ARG A 88 -10.45 1.43 1.68
CA ARG A 88 -9.37 2.42 1.70
C ARG A 88 -8.31 2.04 2.71
N VAL A 89 -7.05 2.06 2.28
CA VAL A 89 -5.89 2.06 3.18
C VAL A 89 -5.87 3.41 3.91
N LYS A 90 -6.24 3.41 5.18
CA LYS A 90 -6.31 4.60 6.05
C LYS A 90 -5.73 4.30 7.41
#